data_AF-A0A140FWU0-F1
#
_entry.id   AF-A0A140FWU0-F1
#
_cell.length_a   1.000
_cell.length_b   1.000
_cell.length_c   1.000
_cell.angle_alpha   90.00
_cell.angle_beta   90.00
_cell.angle_gamma   90.00
#
_symmetry.space_group_name_H-M   'P 1'
#
loop_
_entity.id
_entity.type
_entity.pdbx_description
1 polymer ?
#
loop_
_entity_poly.entity_id
_entity_poly.type
_entity_poly.pdbx_seq_one_letter_code
_entity_poly.pdbx_strand_id
1 'polypeptide(L)'
;MPNPLANGQGVIFMKVGLHASETLEDIVERKRREFEEAGSIFWGYGGSSCHPRTMVQPFGRAMQEEGKHLLIIMNEMNSKHSAPPVAASQYSEDGVDWQAVPRGIEVRGSRFALVLDELKTEEFEVNLNDFHVGVGQSRGRIAGDYLKGQNDKGCLIYNEPHIPPPPEQRIIKQIGLVARVKPPYAVFLRD
;
A
#
# COMPACT_ATOMS: atom_id res chain seq x y z
N MET A 1 -7.30 -2.69 -19.44
CA MET A 1 -8.28 -3.39 -18.58
C MET A 1 -9.21 -2.35 -17.95
N PRO A 2 -10.43 -2.69 -17.51
CA PRO A 2 -11.25 -1.72 -16.77
C PRO A 2 -10.49 -1.25 -15.52
N ASN A 3 -10.64 0.03 -15.17
CA ASN A 3 -10.08 0.63 -13.96
C ASN A 3 -10.49 -0.22 -12.73
N PRO A 4 -9.57 -0.72 -11.90
CA PRO A 4 -9.92 -1.56 -10.74
C PRO A 4 -10.63 -0.78 -9.63
N LEU A 5 -10.76 0.55 -9.77
CA LEU A 5 -11.37 1.43 -8.79
C LEU A 5 -12.84 1.68 -9.09
N ALA A 6 -13.70 1.42 -8.11
CA ALA A 6 -15.11 1.80 -8.10
C ALA A 6 -15.33 2.98 -7.13
N ASN A 7 -16.39 3.76 -7.33
CA ASN A 7 -16.71 4.86 -6.43
C ASN A 7 -16.79 4.39 -4.95
N GLY A 8 -16.11 5.10 -4.05
CA GLY A 8 -15.99 4.74 -2.65
C GLY A 8 -14.99 3.61 -2.35
N GLN A 9 -14.17 3.19 -3.31
CA GLN A 9 -13.13 2.18 -3.14
C GLN A 9 -12.04 2.68 -2.18
N GLY A 10 -11.74 1.91 -1.14
CA GLY A 10 -10.61 2.17 -0.26
C GLY A 10 -9.30 1.71 -0.87
N VAL A 11 -8.29 2.57 -0.78
CA VAL A 11 -6.98 2.36 -1.40
C VAL A 11 -5.88 2.80 -0.45
N ILE A 12 -4.82 2.01 -0.35
CA ILE A 12 -3.51 2.47 0.12
C ILE A 12 -2.75 2.91 -1.12
N PHE A 13 -2.59 4.21 -1.32
CA PHE A 13 -1.66 4.71 -2.33
C PHE A 13 -0.26 4.70 -1.75
N MET A 14 0.73 4.24 -2.51
CA MET A 14 2.14 4.25 -2.11
C MET A 14 3.05 4.63 -3.27
N LYS A 15 3.97 5.56 -3.03
CA LYS A 15 5.13 5.82 -3.91
C LYS A 15 6.17 4.75 -3.59
N VAL A 16 6.58 3.99 -4.59
CA VAL A 16 7.56 2.92 -4.41
C VAL A 16 8.86 3.33 -5.07
N GLY A 17 9.90 3.46 -4.24
CA GLY A 17 11.27 3.62 -4.72
C GLY A 17 11.90 2.26 -4.98
N LEU A 18 12.76 2.17 -6.00
CA LEU A 18 13.57 0.97 -6.21
C LEU A 18 14.49 0.78 -4.99
N HIS A 19 14.34 -0.34 -4.28
CA HIS A 19 15.32 -0.77 -3.30
C HIS A 19 16.63 -1.04 -4.05
N ALA A 20 17.70 -0.41 -3.60
CA ALA A 20 18.97 -0.22 -4.31
C ALA A 20 19.63 -1.52 -4.86
N SER A 21 19.14 -2.03 -6.00
CA SER A 21 19.73 -2.97 -6.99
C SER A 21 18.74 -4.00 -7.56
N GLU A 22 17.46 -3.99 -7.18
CA GLU A 22 16.43 -4.94 -7.69
C GLU A 22 15.55 -4.25 -8.74
N THR A 23 15.23 -4.92 -9.85
CA THR A 23 14.24 -4.41 -10.83
C THR A 23 12.82 -4.58 -10.28
N LEU A 24 11.83 -3.90 -10.87
CA LEU A 24 10.43 -4.11 -10.49
C LEU A 24 10.02 -5.56 -10.75
N GLU A 25 10.45 -6.13 -11.86
CA GLU A 25 10.18 -7.50 -12.28
C GLU A 25 10.74 -8.50 -11.25
N ASP A 26 11.96 -8.29 -10.78
CA ASP A 26 12.58 -9.12 -9.74
C ASP A 26 11.80 -9.03 -8.43
N ILE A 27 11.37 -7.82 -8.01
CA ILE A 27 10.52 -7.63 -6.83
C ILE A 27 9.22 -8.40 -6.99
N VAL A 28 8.54 -8.28 -8.14
CA VAL A 28 7.26 -8.95 -8.41
C VAL A 28 7.43 -10.46 -8.36
N GLU A 29 8.46 -11.00 -8.99
CA GLU A 29 8.72 -12.44 -9.03
C GLU A 29 9.05 -13.00 -7.64
N ARG A 30 9.85 -12.29 -6.85
CA ARG A 30 10.08 -12.66 -5.45
C ARG A 30 8.79 -12.61 -4.62
N LYS A 31 7.98 -11.56 -4.79
CA LYS A 31 6.71 -11.40 -4.05
C LYS A 31 5.67 -12.43 -4.49
N ARG A 32 5.67 -12.87 -5.74
CA ARG A 32 4.86 -13.99 -6.21
C ARG A 32 5.22 -15.30 -5.50
N ARG A 33 6.52 -15.58 -5.33
CA ARG A 33 6.99 -16.75 -4.55
C ARG A 33 6.55 -16.69 -3.08
N GLU A 34 6.55 -15.51 -2.46
CA GLU A 34 5.99 -15.36 -1.10
C GLU A 34 4.52 -15.81 -1.06
N PHE A 35 3.72 -15.40 -2.04
CA PHE A 35 2.32 -15.81 -2.13
C PHE A 35 2.16 -17.32 -2.36
N GLU A 36 2.96 -17.92 -3.24
CA GLU A 36 2.91 -19.36 -3.53
C GLU A 36 3.28 -20.22 -2.32
N GLU A 37 4.27 -19.80 -1.53
CA GLU A 37 4.77 -20.57 -0.38
C GLU A 37 3.98 -20.33 0.91
N ALA A 38 3.58 -19.09 1.17
CA ALA A 38 2.97 -18.68 2.43
C ALA A 38 1.48 -18.33 2.32
N GLY A 39 0.93 -18.33 1.10
CA GLY A 39 -0.44 -17.88 0.82
C GLY A 39 -0.64 -16.39 1.04
N SER A 40 0.42 -15.59 1.24
CA SER A 40 0.34 -14.14 1.45
C SER A 40 1.68 -13.46 1.14
N ILE A 41 1.62 -12.15 0.90
CA ILE A 41 2.78 -11.32 0.63
C ILE A 41 2.91 -10.29 1.75
N PHE A 42 4.12 -10.08 2.28
CA PHE A 42 4.37 -8.96 3.18
C PHE A 42 5.07 -7.83 2.44
N TRP A 43 4.38 -6.71 2.28
CA TRP A 43 4.95 -5.52 1.67
C TRP A 43 5.46 -4.54 2.75
N GLY A 44 6.77 -4.54 2.94
CA GLY A 44 7.43 -3.74 3.97
C GLY A 44 7.31 -2.23 3.72
N TYR A 45 7.09 -1.47 4.78
CA TYR A 45 7.12 -0.01 4.75
C TYR A 45 7.55 0.61 6.08
N GLY A 46 7.89 1.90 6.06
CA GLY A 46 8.28 2.69 7.23
C GLY A 46 7.50 4.00 7.35
N GLY A 47 7.81 4.79 8.38
CA GLY A 47 7.16 6.08 8.66
C GLY A 47 5.85 5.98 9.45
N SER A 48 5.26 7.13 9.80
CA SER A 48 4.13 7.22 10.75
C SER A 48 2.75 7.31 10.10
N SER A 49 2.63 7.71 8.83
CA SER A 49 1.35 8.04 8.16
C SER A 49 0.41 6.84 7.93
N CYS A 50 0.91 5.61 8.03
CA CYS A 50 0.14 4.37 7.83
C CYS A 50 0.42 3.36 8.96
N HIS A 51 0.42 3.82 10.22
CA HIS A 51 0.63 2.94 11.36
C HIS A 51 -0.40 1.77 11.39
N PRO A 52 0.01 0.51 11.63
CA PRO A 52 -0.88 -0.66 11.51
C PRO A 52 -2.18 -0.52 12.29
N ARG A 53 -2.11 -0.26 13.61
CA ARG A 53 -3.30 -0.29 14.49
C ARG A 53 -4.22 0.92 14.41
N THR A 54 -3.67 2.08 14.10
CA THR A 54 -4.40 3.35 14.21
C THR A 54 -4.86 3.88 12.86
N MET A 55 -4.31 3.36 11.77
CA MET A 55 -4.61 3.81 10.41
C MET A 55 -5.07 2.65 9.53
N VAL A 56 -4.17 1.72 9.20
CA VAL A 56 -4.42 0.73 8.13
C VAL A 56 -5.45 -0.31 8.54
N GLN A 57 -5.31 -0.90 9.72
CA GLN A 57 -6.23 -1.93 10.22
C GLN A 57 -7.68 -1.40 10.39
N PRO A 58 -7.93 -0.26 11.06
CA PRO A 58 -9.28 0.30 11.12
C PRO A 58 -9.84 0.63 9.74
N PHE A 59 -9.01 1.15 8.83
CA PHE A 59 -9.45 1.50 7.49
C PHE A 59 -9.83 0.25 6.66
N GLY A 60 -9.03 -0.81 6.72
CA GLY A 60 -9.33 -2.09 6.07
C GLY A 60 -10.61 -2.72 6.61
N ARG A 61 -10.83 -2.69 7.94
CA ARG A 61 -12.07 -3.16 8.56
C ARG A 61 -13.29 -2.39 8.07
N ALA A 62 -13.21 -1.05 8.03
CA ALA A 62 -14.30 -0.21 7.52
C ALA A 62 -14.66 -0.56 6.06
N MET A 63 -13.66 -0.79 5.20
CA MET A 63 -13.92 -1.23 3.82
C MET A 63 -14.60 -2.59 3.77
N GLN A 64 -14.17 -3.54 4.61
CA GLN A 64 -14.79 -4.85 4.69
C GLN A 64 -16.23 -4.79 5.20
N GLU A 65 -16.52 -3.95 6.20
CA GLU A 65 -17.87 -3.72 6.72
C GLU A 65 -18.81 -3.13 5.66
N GLU A 66 -18.29 -2.31 4.75
CA GLU A 66 -19.01 -1.80 3.57
C GLU A 66 -19.11 -2.83 2.42
N GLY A 67 -18.65 -4.07 2.61
CA GLY A 67 -18.66 -5.10 1.58
C GLY A 67 -17.61 -4.90 0.47
N LYS A 68 -16.62 -4.03 0.68
CA LYS A 68 -15.56 -3.70 -0.26
C LYS A 68 -14.24 -4.37 0.13
N HIS A 69 -13.33 -4.47 -0.83
CA HIS A 69 -11.94 -4.82 -0.55
C HIS A 69 -11.13 -3.57 -0.22
N LEU A 70 -10.00 -3.72 0.47
CA LEU A 70 -8.97 -2.68 0.51
C LEU A 70 -7.94 -3.03 -0.57
N LEU A 71 -7.60 -2.06 -1.42
CA LEU A 71 -6.55 -2.22 -2.42
C LEU A 71 -5.28 -1.49 -2.00
N ILE A 72 -4.14 -1.92 -2.48
CA ILE A 72 -2.93 -1.09 -2.57
C ILE A 72 -2.70 -0.79 -4.05
N ILE A 73 -2.40 0.47 -4.37
CA ILE A 73 -1.93 0.88 -5.70
C ILE A 73 -0.58 1.59 -5.54
N MET A 74 0.37 1.23 -6.41
CA MET A 74 1.74 1.67 -6.27
C MET A 74 2.18 2.49 -7.48
N ASN A 75 2.61 3.72 -7.21
CA ASN A 75 3.25 4.59 -8.18
C ASN A 75 4.77 4.45 -8.05
N GLU A 76 5.38 3.85 -9.06
CA GLU A 76 6.84 3.69 -9.13
C GLU A 76 7.53 5.04 -9.29
N MET A 77 8.65 5.18 -8.60
CA MET A 77 9.50 6.36 -8.64
C MET A 77 10.97 5.96 -8.67
N ASN A 78 11.76 6.75 -9.41
CA ASN A 78 13.22 6.67 -9.38
C ASN A 78 13.77 7.29 -8.07
N SER A 79 13.53 6.65 -6.93
CA SER A 79 14.16 7.02 -5.66
C SER A 79 15.03 5.87 -5.14
N LYS A 80 16.22 6.21 -4.64
CA LYS A 80 17.15 5.26 -4.03
C LYS A 80 16.90 5.20 -2.53
N HIS A 81 16.31 4.11 -2.05
CA HIS A 81 16.24 3.83 -0.62
C HIS A 81 17.06 2.58 -0.30
N SER A 82 18.11 2.77 0.49
CA SER A 82 18.86 1.65 1.08
C SER A 82 18.22 1.31 2.42
N ALA A 83 17.62 0.12 2.49
CA ALA A 83 17.13 -0.44 3.74
C ALA A 83 18.26 -1.26 4.40
N PRO A 84 18.43 -1.22 5.74
CA PRO A 84 19.34 -2.14 6.42
C PRO A 84 19.02 -3.60 6.03
N PRO A 85 20.03 -4.45 5.80
CA PRO A 85 19.82 -5.77 5.22
C PRO A 85 19.18 -6.79 6.18
N VAL A 86 18.82 -6.40 7.40
CA VAL A 86 18.27 -7.32 8.39
C VAL A 86 16.84 -7.68 8.01
N ALA A 87 16.60 -8.98 7.82
CA ALA A 87 15.26 -9.52 7.59
C ALA A 87 14.52 -9.63 8.93
N ALA A 88 13.23 -9.27 8.93
CA ALA A 88 12.38 -9.48 10.10
C ALA A 88 12.23 -10.98 10.37
N SER A 89 12.45 -11.40 11.61
CA SER A 89 12.24 -12.78 12.05
C SER A 89 10.85 -13.00 12.63
N GLN A 90 10.22 -11.92 13.13
CA GLN A 90 8.92 -11.96 13.77
C GLN A 90 7.97 -10.86 13.27
N TYR A 91 6.67 -11.17 13.31
CA TYR A 91 5.60 -10.22 13.07
C TYR A 91 4.56 -10.24 14.20
N SER A 92 3.78 -9.18 14.30
CA SER A 92 2.69 -9.06 15.27
C SER A 92 1.54 -8.26 14.68
N GLU A 93 0.30 -8.63 14.97
CA GLU A 93 -0.88 -7.87 14.55
C GLU A 93 -1.15 -6.67 15.47
N ASP A 94 -0.83 -6.81 16.76
CA ASP A 94 -1.17 -5.86 17.81
C ASP A 94 0.05 -5.16 18.45
N GLY A 95 1.26 -5.58 18.08
CA GLY A 95 2.53 -5.09 18.59
C GLY A 95 2.94 -5.71 19.94
N VAL A 96 2.16 -6.68 20.46
CA VAL A 96 2.37 -7.31 21.77
C VAL A 96 2.63 -8.81 21.59
N ASP A 97 1.78 -9.50 20.84
CA ASP A 97 1.91 -10.94 20.58
C ASP A 97 2.69 -11.18 19.29
N TRP A 98 3.89 -11.75 19.43
CA TRP A 98 4.83 -11.93 18.33
C TRP A 98 4.90 -13.38 17.87
N GLN A 99 4.85 -13.56 16.55
CA GLN A 99 4.91 -14.85 15.87
C GLN A 99 6.07 -14.83 14.88
N ALA A 100 6.58 -16.00 14.50
CA ALA A 100 7.59 -16.08 13.44
C ALA A 100 7.00 -15.60 12.11
N VAL A 101 7.78 -14.85 11.33
CA VAL A 101 7.40 -14.54 9.93
C VAL A 101 7.18 -15.85 9.17
N PRO A 102 6.09 -16.00 8.40
CA PRO A 102 5.83 -17.22 7.65
C PRO A 102 7.00 -17.60 6.74
N ARG A 103 7.25 -18.91 6.63
CA ARG A 103 8.30 -19.42 5.74
C ARG A 103 8.05 -18.94 4.31
N GLY A 104 9.11 -18.50 3.63
CA GLY A 104 9.04 -17.98 2.25
C GLY A 104 8.87 -16.47 2.17
N ILE A 105 8.40 -15.81 3.25
CA ILE A 105 8.26 -14.35 3.29
C ILE A 105 9.57 -13.72 3.76
N GLU A 106 10.05 -12.71 3.01
CA GLU A 106 11.22 -11.95 3.38
C GLU A 106 10.97 -10.44 3.29
N VAL A 107 11.00 -9.78 4.46
CA VAL A 107 10.90 -8.33 4.56
C VAL A 107 12.11 -7.76 5.27
N ARG A 108 12.81 -6.83 4.62
CA ARG A 108 14.05 -6.23 5.13
C ARG A 108 13.85 -4.76 5.51
N GLY A 109 14.51 -4.36 6.59
CA GLY A 109 14.64 -2.95 7.02
C GLY A 109 13.33 -2.17 7.18
N SER A 110 12.21 -2.88 7.39
CA SER A 110 10.88 -2.30 7.54
C SER A 110 10.35 -2.56 8.94
N ARG A 111 9.68 -1.56 9.53
CA ARG A 111 9.05 -1.68 10.85
C ARG A 111 7.65 -2.26 10.78
N PHE A 112 6.99 -2.11 9.63
CA PHE A 112 5.64 -2.57 9.38
C PHE A 112 5.58 -3.27 8.02
N ALA A 113 4.58 -4.10 7.81
CA ALA A 113 4.24 -4.61 6.49
C ALA A 113 2.73 -4.58 6.26
N LEU A 114 2.33 -4.38 5.00
CA LEU A 114 0.98 -4.67 4.55
C LEU A 114 0.88 -6.17 4.26
N VAL A 115 -0.26 -6.76 4.60
CA VAL A 115 -0.55 -8.16 4.29
C VAL A 115 -1.36 -8.19 3.01
N LEU A 116 -0.71 -8.60 1.93
CA LEU A 116 -1.32 -8.62 0.61
C LEU A 116 -1.70 -10.04 0.21
N ASP A 117 -2.67 -10.10 -0.69
CA ASP A 117 -2.96 -11.29 -1.49
C ASP A 117 -2.01 -11.35 -2.70
N GLU A 118 -2.47 -11.80 -3.86
CA GLU A 118 -1.69 -11.79 -5.09
C GLU A 118 -1.31 -10.36 -5.53
N LEU A 119 -0.04 -10.18 -5.92
CA LEU A 119 0.48 -8.94 -6.51
C LEU A 119 0.36 -9.00 -8.03
N LYS A 120 -0.25 -7.98 -8.63
CA LYS A 120 -0.50 -7.89 -10.07
C LYS A 120 0.22 -6.69 -10.67
N THR A 121 0.81 -6.89 -11.84
CA THR A 121 1.32 -5.81 -12.70
C THR A 121 0.17 -5.31 -13.56
N GLU A 122 -0.29 -4.09 -13.29
CA GLU A 122 -1.37 -3.45 -14.02
C GLU A 122 -1.02 -1.98 -14.27
N GLU A 123 -1.08 -1.56 -15.53
CA GLU A 123 -0.78 -0.19 -15.95
C GLU A 123 -2.05 0.63 -16.13
N PHE A 124 -2.20 1.67 -15.32
CA PHE A 124 -3.28 2.65 -15.47
C PHE A 124 -2.95 3.97 -14.79
N GLU A 125 -3.68 5.02 -15.17
CA GLU A 125 -3.56 6.35 -14.61
C GLU A 125 -4.59 6.58 -13.51
N VAL A 126 -4.15 7.28 -12.46
CA VAL A 126 -5.05 7.85 -11.45
C VAL A 126 -4.80 9.34 -11.31
N ASN A 127 -5.88 10.12 -11.18
CA ASN A 127 -5.79 11.52 -10.76
C ASN A 127 -5.87 11.58 -9.24
N LEU A 128 -4.82 12.04 -8.56
CA LEU A 128 -4.82 12.13 -7.09
C LEU A 128 -5.89 13.09 -6.52
N ASN A 129 -6.45 13.97 -7.35
CA ASN A 129 -7.56 14.84 -6.93
C ASN A 129 -8.92 14.12 -6.89
N ASP A 130 -9.01 12.92 -7.45
CA ASP A 130 -10.19 12.06 -7.37
C ASP A 130 -10.22 11.24 -6.06
N PHE A 131 -9.28 11.50 -5.14
CA PHE A 131 -9.17 10.79 -3.87
C PHE A 131 -9.16 11.77 -2.71
N HIS A 132 -9.65 11.30 -1.56
CA HIS A 132 -9.48 11.99 -0.29
C HIS A 132 -8.95 11.04 0.79
N VAL A 133 -8.33 11.58 1.83
CA VAL A 133 -7.85 10.79 2.97
C VAL A 133 -9.03 10.16 3.71
N GLY A 134 -9.01 8.84 3.85
CA GLY A 134 -10.11 8.08 4.44
C GLY A 134 -10.07 7.98 5.97
N VAL A 135 -8.89 8.13 6.60
CA VAL A 135 -8.69 7.89 8.04
C VAL A 135 -7.64 8.82 8.65
N GLY A 136 -7.73 9.05 9.97
CA GLY A 136 -6.78 9.84 10.74
C GLY A 136 -7.04 11.35 10.71
N GLN A 137 -6.08 12.13 11.21
CA GLN A 137 -6.22 13.57 11.45
C GLN A 137 -6.44 14.39 10.17
N SER A 138 -6.00 13.88 9.01
CA SER A 138 -6.17 14.55 7.72
C SER A 138 -7.40 14.05 6.94
N ARG A 139 -8.30 13.28 7.57
CA ARG A 139 -9.51 12.74 6.91
C ARG A 139 -10.27 13.83 6.16
N GLY A 140 -10.70 13.51 4.94
CA GLY A 140 -11.42 14.42 4.04
C GLY A 140 -10.53 15.33 3.19
N ARG A 141 -9.23 15.45 3.51
CA ARG A 141 -8.29 16.22 2.68
C ARG A 141 -8.08 15.55 1.33
N ILE A 142 -8.03 16.34 0.24
CA ILE A 142 -7.72 15.86 -1.10
C ILE A 142 -6.33 15.21 -1.14
N ALA A 143 -6.21 14.04 -1.75
CA ALA A 143 -4.98 13.25 -1.72
C ALA A 143 -3.83 13.96 -2.45
N GLY A 144 -4.13 14.66 -3.55
CA GLY A 144 -3.17 15.50 -4.26
C GLY A 144 -2.48 16.53 -3.37
N ASP A 145 -3.19 17.10 -2.38
CA ASP A 145 -2.60 18.02 -1.39
C ASP A 145 -1.94 17.31 -0.22
N TYR A 146 -2.48 16.16 0.19
CA TYR A 146 -1.95 15.36 1.29
C TYR A 146 -0.60 14.71 0.95
N LEU A 147 -0.45 14.25 -0.29
CA LEU A 147 0.75 13.56 -0.81
C LEU A 147 1.81 14.52 -1.37
N LYS A 148 1.62 15.83 -1.23
CA LYS A 148 2.65 16.85 -1.50
C LYS A 148 3.72 16.77 -0.40
N GLY A 149 4.99 16.80 -0.81
CA GLY A 149 6.14 16.75 0.11
C GLY A 149 6.51 15.32 0.54
N GLN A 150 6.72 15.13 1.85
CA GLN A 150 7.33 13.92 2.41
C GLN A 150 6.36 12.73 2.54
N ASN A 151 5.06 12.95 2.35
CA ASN A 151 4.09 11.86 2.39
C ASN A 151 4.20 11.03 1.10
N ASP A 152 4.71 9.82 1.26
CA ASP A 152 4.85 8.81 0.20
C ASP A 152 3.67 7.84 0.15
N LYS A 153 2.79 7.85 1.16
CA LYS A 153 1.67 6.91 1.27
C LYS A 153 0.49 7.48 2.02
N GLY A 154 -0.70 6.95 1.74
CA GLY A 154 -1.93 7.33 2.44
C GLY A 154 -3.04 6.30 2.27
N CYS A 155 -3.89 6.20 3.30
CA CYS A 155 -5.17 5.50 3.25
C CYS A 155 -6.21 6.45 2.65
N LEU A 156 -6.67 6.17 1.44
CA LEU A 156 -7.47 7.06 0.60
C LEU A 156 -8.78 6.39 0.18
N ILE A 157 -9.80 7.20 -0.09
CA ILE A 157 -11.06 6.77 -0.69
C ILE A 157 -11.15 7.41 -2.08
N TYR A 158 -11.37 6.58 -3.10
CA TYR A 158 -11.64 7.03 -4.46
C TYR A 158 -13.06 7.57 -4.60
N ASN A 159 -13.18 8.74 -5.22
CA ASN A 159 -14.44 9.38 -5.56
C ASN A 159 -14.48 9.54 -7.08
N GLU A 160 -15.39 8.84 -7.74
CA GLU A 160 -15.56 8.97 -9.18
C GLU A 160 -16.09 10.37 -9.52
N PRO A 161 -15.37 11.16 -10.34
CA PRO A 161 -15.84 12.50 -10.68
C PRO A 161 -17.00 12.42 -11.66
N HIS A 162 -18.11 13.09 -11.34
CA HIS A 162 -19.25 13.22 -12.26
C HIS A 162 -18.87 14.00 -13.54
N ILE A 163 -17.94 14.95 -13.42
CA ILE A 163 -17.35 15.68 -14.54
C ILE A 163 -15.83 15.67 -14.35
N PRO A 164 -15.05 15.14 -15.31
CA PRO A 164 -13.60 15.18 -15.21
C PRO A 164 -13.10 16.62 -15.09
N PRO A 165 -12.20 16.94 -14.15
CA PRO A 165 -11.65 18.29 -14.02
C PRO A 165 -10.84 18.66 -15.28
N PRO A 166 -10.65 19.95 -15.56
CA PRO A 166 -9.75 20.40 -16.62
C PRO A 166 -8.35 19.79 -16.50
N PRO A 167 -7.65 19.46 -17.61
CA PRO A 167 -6.34 18.79 -17.58
C PRO A 167 -5.32 19.46 -16.67
N GLU A 168 -5.28 20.79 -16.63
CA GLU A 168 -4.37 21.60 -15.83
C GLU A 168 -4.59 21.48 -14.31
N GLN A 169 -5.74 20.95 -13.89
CA GLN A 169 -6.08 20.72 -12.48
C GLN A 169 -5.88 19.26 -12.07
N ARG A 170 -5.42 18.39 -12.98
CA ARG A 170 -5.20 16.97 -12.69
C ARG A 170 -3.79 16.75 -12.15
N ILE A 171 -3.68 15.85 -11.17
CA ILE A 171 -2.41 15.35 -10.65
C ILE A 171 -2.34 13.87 -11.01
N ILE A 172 -1.95 13.60 -12.25
CA ILE A 172 -1.89 12.24 -12.79
C ILE A 172 -0.68 11.48 -12.24
N LYS A 173 -0.92 10.22 -11.87
CA LYS A 173 0.09 9.24 -11.46
C LYS A 173 -0.11 7.94 -12.23
N GLN A 174 0.99 7.37 -12.71
CA GLN A 174 1.01 6.03 -13.28
C GLN A 174 1.07 5.01 -12.16
N ILE A 175 0.18 4.05 -12.20
CA ILE A 175 0.18 2.86 -11.35
C ILE A 175 0.73 1.71 -12.17
N GLY A 176 1.67 0.96 -11.60
CA GLY A 176 2.25 -0.25 -12.21
C GLY A 176 1.95 -1.52 -11.44
N LEU A 177 1.67 -1.42 -10.13
CA LEU A 177 1.36 -2.56 -9.28
C LEU A 177 0.09 -2.36 -8.45
N VAL A 178 -0.70 -3.43 -8.34
CA VAL A 178 -1.92 -3.50 -7.55
C VAL A 178 -1.98 -4.81 -6.78
N ALA A 179 -2.50 -4.77 -5.56
CA ALA A 179 -2.87 -5.98 -4.83
C ALA A 179 -4.08 -5.72 -3.92
N ARG A 180 -4.77 -6.80 -3.54
CA ARG A 180 -5.72 -6.74 -2.42
C ARG A 180 -4.94 -6.77 -1.11
N VAL A 181 -5.30 -5.89 -0.18
CA VAL A 181 -4.84 -5.90 1.21
C VAL A 181 -5.86 -6.71 2.02
N LYS A 182 -5.42 -7.78 2.67
CA LYS A 182 -6.30 -8.73 3.37
C LYS A 182 -6.03 -8.73 4.87
N PRO A 183 -6.99 -9.15 5.73
CA PRO A 183 -6.78 -9.24 7.17
C PRO A 183 -5.46 -9.95 7.52
N PRO A 184 -4.68 -9.44 8.49
CA PRO A 184 -4.95 -8.29 9.38
C PRO A 184 -4.64 -6.92 8.74
N TYR A 185 -4.52 -6.82 7.43
CA TYR A 185 -4.24 -5.63 6.60
C TYR A 185 -2.83 -5.05 6.76
N ALA A 186 -2.37 -4.87 7.99
CA ALA A 186 -1.01 -4.48 8.30
C ALA A 186 -0.53 -5.09 9.61
N VAL A 187 0.77 -5.33 9.71
CA VAL A 187 1.44 -5.94 10.86
C VAL A 187 2.69 -5.15 11.26
N PHE A 188 3.12 -5.33 12.50
CA PHE A 188 4.41 -4.93 13.01
C PHE A 188 5.47 -5.97 12.64
N LEU A 189 6.70 -5.53 12.44
CA LEU A 189 7.86 -6.38 12.17
C LEU A 189 8.98 -6.09 13.17
N ARG A 190 9.73 -7.13 13.51
CA ARG A 190 11.00 -7.03 14.25
C ARG A 190 11.95 -8.18 13.86
N ASP A 191 13.22 -8.00 14.16
CA ASP A 191 14.27 -9.01 14.08
C ASP A 191 14.32 -9.91 15.33
#